data_AF-A0A2A9M5S5-F1
#
_entry.id   AF-A0A2A9M5S5-F1
#
_cell.length_a   1.000
_cell.length_b   1.000
_cell.length_c   1.000
_cell.angle_alpha   90.00
_cell.angle_beta   90.00
_cell.angle_gamma   90.00
#
_symmetry.space_group_name_H-M   'P 1'
#
loop_
_entity.id
_entity.type
_entity.pdbx_description
1 polymer ?
#
loop_
_entity_poly.entity_id
_entity_poly.type
_entity_poly.pdbx_seq_one_letter_code
_entity_poly.pdbx_strand_id
1 'polypeptide(L)'
;MSLFRAHLVFYRCALNLNSSYNFGFLVAITFVLQIITGITLAFRYTSEASCAFASVQHLVREVAAGWEFRMLHATTASFVFLCILYTCLEYV
;
A
#
# COMPACT_ATOMS: atom_id res chain seq x y z
N MET A 1 -0.69 22.53 14.77
CA MET A 1 -1.69 21.76 15.55
C MET A 1 -3.14 21.97 15.09
N SER A 2 -3.48 23.06 14.40
CA SER A 2 -4.85 23.30 13.89
C SER A 2 -5.29 22.29 12.82
N LEU A 3 -4.41 21.95 11.86
CA LEU A 3 -4.75 21.10 10.72
C LEU A 3 -5.14 19.67 11.12
N PHE A 4 -4.31 19.01 11.94
CA PHE A 4 -4.59 17.65 12.45
C PHE A 4 -5.96 17.59 13.13
N ARG A 5 -6.25 18.55 14.02
CA ARG A 5 -7.52 18.60 14.75
C ARG A 5 -8.71 18.85 13.81
N ALA A 6 -8.54 19.70 12.80
CA ALA A 6 -9.60 20.00 11.84
C ALA A 6 -10.00 18.78 11.00
N HIS A 7 -9.05 17.94 10.57
CA HIS A 7 -9.33 16.83 9.66
C HIS A 7 -9.54 15.47 10.33
N LEU A 8 -8.98 15.24 11.53
CA LEU A 8 -9.03 13.92 12.17
C LEU A 8 -9.89 13.88 13.44
N VAL A 9 -10.19 15.03 14.05
CA VAL A 9 -10.95 15.08 15.33
C VAL A 9 -12.28 15.80 15.16
N PHE A 10 -12.27 16.97 14.52
CA PHE A 10 -13.44 17.83 14.38
C PHE A 10 -14.01 17.87 12.96
N TYR A 11 -13.61 16.91 12.12
CA TYR A 11 -14.21 16.77 10.79
C TYR A 11 -15.70 16.44 10.93
N ARG A 12 -16.55 17.19 10.22
CA ARG A 12 -17.99 16.95 10.24
C ARG A 12 -18.31 15.74 9.38
N CYS A 13 -18.92 14.73 9.99
CA CYS A 13 -19.27 13.47 9.33
C CYS A 13 -20.78 13.27 9.33
N ALA A 14 -21.32 12.71 8.25
CA ALA A 14 -22.72 12.30 8.18
C ALA A 14 -22.98 11.12 9.14
N LEU A 15 -24.16 11.06 9.74
CA LEU A 15 -24.50 10.02 10.73
C LEU A 15 -24.89 8.66 10.10
N ASN A 16 -25.14 8.64 8.78
CA ASN A 16 -25.65 7.47 8.05
C ASN A 16 -24.61 6.84 7.10
N LEU A 17 -23.33 6.77 7.52
CA LEU A 17 -22.29 6.10 6.74
C LEU A 17 -22.53 4.59 6.67
N ASN A 18 -22.34 4.02 5.47
CA ASN A 18 -22.24 2.59 5.26
C ASN A 18 -20.77 2.13 5.32
N SER A 19 -20.54 0.81 5.24
CA SER A 19 -19.18 0.25 5.31
C SER A 19 -18.26 0.66 4.15
N SER A 20 -18.80 1.04 2.98
CA SER A 20 -18.02 1.41 1.80
C SER A 20 -17.13 2.64 2.04
N TYR A 21 -17.55 3.56 2.91
CA TYR A 21 -16.77 4.77 3.24
C TYR A 21 -15.42 4.46 3.91
N ASN A 22 -15.21 3.23 4.41
CA ASN A 22 -13.91 2.82 4.97
C ASN A 22 -12.85 2.59 3.89
N PHE A 23 -13.24 2.31 2.63
CA PHE A 23 -12.27 2.00 1.58
C PHE A 23 -11.36 3.18 1.24
N GLY A 24 -11.83 4.42 1.37
CA GLY A 24 -10.97 5.61 1.20
C GLY A 24 -9.82 5.68 2.22
N PHE A 25 -10.07 5.34 3.49
CA PHE A 25 -9.02 5.26 4.50
C PHE A 25 -8.10 4.05 4.28
N LEU A 26 -8.65 2.92 3.82
CA LEU A 26 -7.86 1.74 3.46
C LEU A 26 -6.91 2.02 2.29
N VAL A 27 -7.28 2.84 1.30
CA VAL A 27 -6.34 3.31 0.25
C VAL A 27 -5.14 4.02 0.86
N ALA A 28 -5.35 4.91 1.84
CA ALA A 28 -4.25 5.62 2.49
C ALA A 28 -3.31 4.66 3.24
N ILE A 29 -3.87 3.69 4.01
CA ILE A 29 -3.07 2.67 4.71
C ILE A 29 -2.27 1.83 3.73
N THR A 30 -2.93 1.30 2.70
CA THR A 30 -2.30 0.39 1.73
C THR A 30 -1.21 1.08 0.93
N PHE A 31 -1.37 2.38 0.63
CA PHE A 31 -0.32 3.17 0.00
C PHE A 31 0.91 3.35 0.89
N VAL A 32 0.71 3.63 2.18
CA VAL A 32 1.81 3.70 3.16
C VAL A 32 2.53 2.34 3.27
N LEU A 33 1.78 1.23 3.32
CA LEU A 33 2.36 -0.11 3.29
C LEU A 33 3.16 -0.39 2.00
N GLN A 34 2.67 0.06 0.85
CA GLN A 34 3.37 -0.08 -0.44
C GLN A 34 4.70 0.69 -0.45
N ILE A 35 4.75 1.90 0.11
CA ILE A 35 5.98 2.69 0.23
C ILE A 35 6.99 1.99 1.13
N ILE A 36 6.58 1.59 2.33
CA ILE A 36 7.47 0.96 3.31
C ILE A 36 8.07 -0.32 2.72
N THR A 37 7.22 -1.20 2.19
CA THR A 37 7.66 -2.47 1.60
C THR A 37 8.50 -2.25 0.33
N GLY A 38 8.16 -1.26 -0.49
CA GLY A 38 8.90 -0.92 -1.70
C GLY A 38 10.31 -0.43 -1.42
N ILE A 39 10.46 0.45 -0.43
CA ILE A 39 11.77 0.93 0.03
C ILE A 39 12.62 -0.24 0.56
N THR A 40 12.03 -1.12 1.38
CA THR A 40 12.73 -2.31 1.90
C THR A 40 13.25 -3.20 0.77
N LEU A 41 12.45 -3.42 -0.28
CA LEU A 41 12.87 -4.20 -1.45
C LEU A 41 13.93 -3.47 -2.30
N ALA A 42 13.82 -2.14 -2.42
CA ALA A 42 14.73 -1.32 -3.22
C ALA A 42 16.17 -1.37 -2.72
N PHE A 43 16.40 -1.50 -1.40
CA PHE A 43 17.75 -1.63 -0.83
C PHE A 43 18.55 -2.85 -1.35
N ARG A 44 17.87 -3.86 -1.91
CA ARG A 44 18.48 -5.11 -2.38
C ARG A 44 18.23 -5.37 -3.87
N TYR A 45 17.57 -4.45 -4.57
CA TYR A 45 17.25 -4.57 -5.98
C TYR A 45 18.34 -3.92 -6.86
N THR A 46 18.72 -4.59 -7.94
CA THR A 46 19.61 -4.05 -8.97
C THR A 46 18.81 -3.71 -10.21
N SER A 47 18.84 -2.45 -10.66
CA SER A 47 18.03 -1.98 -11.79
C SER A 47 18.62 -2.29 -13.18
N GLU A 48 19.86 -2.78 -13.25
CA GLU A 48 20.51 -3.15 -14.51
C GLU A 48 19.81 -4.37 -15.13
N ALA A 49 19.41 -4.29 -16.40
CA ALA A 49 18.59 -5.30 -17.06
C ALA A 49 19.21 -6.72 -17.07
N SER A 50 20.53 -6.81 -17.17
CA SER A 50 21.32 -8.07 -17.11
C SER A 50 21.17 -8.80 -15.77
N CYS A 51 21.02 -8.05 -14.68
CA CYS A 51 21.03 -8.55 -13.29
C CYS A 51 19.69 -8.37 -12.56
N ALA A 52 18.72 -7.68 -13.16
CA ALA A 52 17.45 -7.33 -12.50
C ALA A 52 16.69 -8.58 -12.00
N PHE A 53 16.54 -9.59 -12.85
CA PHE A 53 15.87 -10.84 -12.47
C PHE A 53 16.67 -11.61 -11.40
N ALA A 54 18.00 -11.69 -11.55
CA ALA A 54 18.87 -12.36 -10.60
C ALA A 54 18.81 -11.69 -9.21
N SER A 55 18.73 -10.37 -9.14
CA SER A 55 18.58 -9.63 -7.87
C SER A 55 17.27 -9.96 -7.14
N VAL A 56 16.16 -10.13 -7.88
CA VAL A 56 14.88 -10.56 -7.31
C VAL A 56 14.95 -12.00 -6.80
N GLN A 57 15.60 -12.90 -7.55
CA GLN A 57 15.78 -14.29 -7.12
C GLN A 57 16.64 -14.37 -5.85
N HIS A 58 17.72 -13.59 -5.79
CA HIS A 58 18.55 -13.48 -4.59
C HIS A 58 17.74 -12.96 -3.40
N LEU A 59 16.92 -11.91 -3.61
CA LEU A 59 16.05 -11.37 -2.57
C LEU A 59 15.09 -12.42 -2.01
N VAL A 60 14.42 -13.20 -2.87
CA VAL A 60 13.42 -14.18 -2.42
C VAL A 60 14.06 -15.37 -1.71
N ARG A 61 15.27 -15.78 -2.10
CA ARG A 61 15.90 -17.02 -1.61
C ARG A 61 16.90 -16.80 -0.48
N GLU A 62 17.66 -15.71 -0.53
CA GLU A 62 18.85 -15.52 0.31
C GLU A 62 18.67 -14.43 1.37
N VAL A 63 17.68 -13.55 1.23
CA VAL A 63 17.39 -12.49 2.22
C VAL A 63 16.36 -13.01 3.22
N ALA A 64 16.66 -12.83 4.52
CA ALA A 64 15.72 -13.16 5.59
C ALA A 64 14.39 -12.42 5.40
N ALA A 65 13.28 -13.16 5.46
CA ALA A 65 11.92 -12.67 5.14
C ALA A 65 11.77 -12.04 3.74
N GLY A 66 12.75 -12.16 2.84
CA GLY A 66 12.73 -11.50 1.53
C GLY A 66 11.55 -11.97 0.67
N TRP A 67 11.20 -13.25 0.73
CA TRP A 67 9.99 -13.78 0.09
C TRP A 67 8.70 -13.17 0.67
N GLU A 68 8.62 -13.00 1.99
CA GLU A 68 7.45 -12.43 2.67
C GLU A 68 7.25 -10.96 2.25
N PHE A 69 8.31 -10.16 2.28
CA PHE A 69 8.26 -8.76 1.84
C PHE A 69 7.93 -8.62 0.35
N ARG A 70 8.47 -9.51 -0.50
CA ARG A 70 8.15 -9.56 -1.93
C ARG A 70 6.67 -9.84 -2.15
N MET A 71 6.13 -10.85 -1.47
CA MET A 71 4.72 -11.23 -1.57
C MET A 71 3.81 -10.15 -0.99
N LEU A 72 4.16 -9.59 0.16
CA LEU A 72 3.42 -8.48 0.77
C LEU A 72 3.35 -7.27 -0.17
N HIS A 73 4.46 -6.87 -0.78
CA HIS A 73 4.49 -5.75 -1.73
C HIS A 73 3.64 -6.03 -2.98
N ALA A 74 3.71 -7.25 -3.52
CA ALA A 74 2.92 -7.62 -4.70
C ALA A 74 1.41 -7.70 -4.39
N THR A 75 1.03 -8.35 -3.29
CA THR A 75 -0.38 -8.48 -2.87
C THR A 75 -0.96 -7.13 -2.45
N THR A 76 -0.19 -6.29 -1.75
CA THR A 76 -0.63 -4.94 -1.37
C THR A 76 -0.90 -4.09 -2.61
N ALA A 77 -0.09 -4.21 -3.67
CA ALA A 77 -0.34 -3.50 -4.92
C ALA A 77 -1.71 -3.85 -5.53
N SER A 78 -2.05 -5.13 -5.60
CA SER A 78 -3.39 -5.56 -6.05
C SER A 78 -4.50 -5.05 -5.13
N PHE A 79 -4.27 -5.03 -3.83
CA PHE A 79 -5.25 -4.56 -2.85
C PHE A 79 -5.48 -3.04 -2.94
N VAL A 80 -4.44 -2.24 -3.25
CA VAL A 80 -4.60 -0.80 -3.55
C VAL A 80 -5.62 -0.59 -4.67
N PHE A 81 -5.46 -1.30 -5.79
CA PHE A 81 -6.40 -1.18 -6.92
C PHE A 81 -7.82 -1.63 -6.56
N LEU A 82 -7.96 -2.68 -5.76
CA LEU A 82 -9.25 -3.12 -5.26
C LEU A 82 -9.92 -2.05 -4.39
N CYS A 83 -9.19 -1.45 -3.44
CA CYS A 83 -9.73 -0.38 -2.59
C CYS A 83 -10.13 0.86 -3.41
N ILE A 84 -9.35 1.23 -4.43
CA ILE A 84 -9.68 2.32 -5.35
C ILE A 84 -10.96 2.00 -6.12
N LEU A 85 -11.10 0.77 -6.64
CA LEU A 85 -12.30 0.35 -7.36
C LEU A 85 -13.56 0.48 -6.48
N TYR A 86 -13.54 -0.07 -5.27
CA TYR A 86 -14.66 0.05 -4.33
C TYR A 86 -14.95 1.51 -3.95
N THR A 87 -13.90 2.33 -3.80
CA THR A 87 -14.06 3.75 -3.54
C THR A 87 -14.79 4.43 -4.71
N CYS A 88 -14.39 4.17 -5.96
CA CYS A 88 -15.03 4.76 -7.13
C CYS A 88 -16.47 4.27 -7.35
N LEU A 89 -16.76 2.99 -7.07
CA LEU A 89 -18.10 2.42 -7.23
C LEU A 89 -19.14 3.04 -6.29
N GLU A 90 -18.75 3.53 -5.11
CA GLU A 90 -19.67 4.23 -4.20
C GLU A 90 -20.15 5.59 -4.75
N TYR A 91 -19.43 6.17 -5.72
CA TYR A 91 -19.74 7.47 -6.31
C TYR A 91 -20.43 7.39 -7.68
N VAL A 92 -20.75 6.19 -8.17
CA VAL A 92 -21.50 5.94 -9.42
C VAL A 92 -22.89 5.44 -9.08
#